data_AF-A0A6J3ESL1-F1
#
_entry.id   AF-A0A6J3ESL1-F1
#
_cell.length_a   1.000
_cell.length_b   1.000
_cell.length_c   1.000
_cell.angle_alpha   90.00
_cell.angle_beta   90.00
_cell.angle_gamma   90.00
#
_symmetry.space_group_name_H-M   'P 1'
#
loop_
_entity.id
_entity.type
_entity.pdbx_description
1 polymer ?
#
loop_
_entity_poly.entity_id
_entity_poly.type
_entity_poly.pdbx_seq_one_letter_code
_entity_poly.pdbx_strand_id
1 'polypeptide(L)'
;MLGPATRCCGTFTSRASGFHPPAALLVTCWTALGEELVSRLLHVHFKDDKTKVSGDALQLMAELLKIFVVEAAVRGVRQAQAEDAILVDVDQLEKVLPQLLLDF
;
A
#
# COMPACT_ATOMS: atom_id res chain seq x y z
N MET A 1 18.83 20.78 -24.90
CA MET A 1 19.08 20.83 -23.44
C MET A 1 17.74 20.91 -22.71
N LEU A 2 17.03 19.78 -22.59
CA LEU A 2 15.86 19.62 -21.70
C LEU A 2 15.94 18.20 -21.10
N GLY A 3 15.86 18.10 -19.77
CA GLY A 3 16.09 16.88 -18.98
C GLY A 3 14.89 15.91 -18.93
N PRO A 4 15.08 14.68 -18.39
CA PRO A 4 14.07 13.64 -18.46
C PRO A 4 13.24 13.59 -17.16
N ALA A 5 12.02 14.12 -17.19
CA ALA A 5 11.04 13.93 -16.11
C ALA A 5 9.60 13.89 -16.65
N THR A 6 9.35 13.16 -17.73
CA THR A 6 7.99 13.07 -18.30
C THR A 6 7.80 11.76 -19.04
N ARG A 7 7.67 10.64 -18.31
CA ARG A 7 7.18 9.39 -18.93
C ARG A 7 6.51 8.44 -17.94
N CYS A 8 5.42 8.87 -17.30
CA CYS A 8 4.45 7.94 -16.69
C CYS A 8 2.98 8.35 -16.91
N CYS A 9 2.68 9.31 -17.80
CA CYS A 9 1.29 9.66 -18.13
C CYS A 9 0.95 9.14 -19.54
N GLY A 10 0.88 7.83 -19.68
CA GLY A 10 0.40 7.16 -20.89
C GLY A 10 -1.09 6.85 -20.80
N THR A 11 -1.92 7.81 -21.21
CA THR A 11 -3.27 7.64 -21.79
C THR A 11 -4.07 6.40 -21.40
N PHE A 12 -4.90 6.53 -20.35
CA PHE A 12 -6.09 5.70 -20.15
C PHE A 12 -7.19 6.18 -21.10
N THR A 13 -7.16 5.74 -22.36
CA THR A 13 -8.29 5.90 -23.29
C THR A 13 -9.20 4.68 -23.19
N SER A 14 -10.40 4.92 -22.67
CA SER A 14 -11.52 3.98 -22.62
C SER A 14 -11.86 3.39 -24.00
N ARG A 15 -11.71 2.07 -24.17
CA ARG A 15 -12.66 1.26 -24.94
C ARG A 15 -12.54 -0.25 -24.72
N ALA A 16 -13.62 -0.80 -24.17
CA ALA A 16 -14.22 -2.13 -24.38
C ALA A 16 -13.36 -3.41 -24.28
N SER A 17 -13.87 -4.32 -23.45
CA SER A 17 -13.64 -5.77 -23.33
C SER A 17 -12.32 -6.25 -22.68
N GLY A 18 -12.46 -6.82 -21.48
CA GLY A 18 -11.47 -7.72 -20.87
C GLY A 18 -10.36 -7.04 -20.05
N PHE A 19 -10.73 -6.34 -18.98
CA PHE A 19 -9.75 -5.78 -18.04
C PHE A 19 -9.25 -6.87 -17.06
N HIS A 20 -8.28 -7.67 -17.51
CA HIS A 20 -7.32 -8.30 -16.61
C HIS A 20 -6.00 -7.53 -16.76
N PRO A 21 -5.69 -6.57 -15.87
CA PRO A 21 -4.37 -5.98 -15.87
C PRO A 21 -3.37 -7.09 -15.53
N PRO A 22 -2.29 -7.30 -16.31
CA PRO A 22 -1.21 -8.17 -15.88
C PRO A 22 -0.72 -7.65 -14.53
N ALA A 23 -0.54 -8.53 -13.54
CA ALA A 23 -0.16 -8.18 -12.17
C ALA A 23 1.02 -7.19 -12.09
N ALA A 24 1.91 -7.20 -13.10
CA ALA A 24 2.99 -6.25 -13.26
C ALA A 24 2.56 -4.76 -13.31
N LEU A 25 1.43 -4.42 -13.96
CA LEU A 25 0.96 -3.02 -14.08
C LEU A 25 0.40 -2.47 -12.76
N LEU A 26 -0.30 -3.30 -11.98
CA LEU A 26 -0.76 -2.94 -10.64
C LEU A 26 0.42 -2.78 -9.68
N VAL A 27 1.42 -3.67 -9.78
CA VAL A 27 2.64 -3.60 -8.96
C VAL A 27 3.42 -2.31 -9.25
N THR A 28 3.67 -1.95 -10.52
CA THR A 28 4.43 -0.74 -10.84
C THR A 28 3.69 0.56 -10.54
N CYS A 29 2.35 0.56 -10.62
CA CYS A 29 1.54 1.73 -10.27
C CYS A 29 1.49 1.92 -8.74
N TRP A 30 1.42 0.82 -7.98
CA TRP A 30 1.53 0.84 -6.52
C TRP A 30 2.89 1.34 -6.04
N THR A 31 4.00 0.88 -6.65
CA THR A 31 5.33 1.30 -6.18
C THR A 31 5.58 2.79 -6.42
N ALA A 32 5.24 3.31 -7.61
CA ALA A 32 5.52 4.71 -7.95
C ALA A 32 4.64 5.71 -7.18
N LEU A 33 3.34 5.41 -6.99
CA LEU A 33 2.44 6.27 -6.21
C LEU A 33 2.61 6.06 -4.70
N GLY A 34 2.98 4.85 -4.30
CA GLY A 34 3.26 4.47 -2.92
C GLY A 34 4.51 5.14 -2.38
N GLU A 35 5.64 5.10 -3.08
CA GLU A 35 6.91 5.64 -2.57
C GLU A 35 6.85 7.15 -2.27
N GLU A 36 6.19 7.95 -3.12
CA GLU A 36 6.02 9.39 -2.84
C GLU A 36 5.18 9.62 -1.58
N LEU A 37 4.08 8.89 -1.43
CA LEU A 37 3.21 8.99 -0.26
C LEU A 37 3.91 8.50 1.02
N VAL A 38 4.63 7.39 0.95
CA VAL A 38 5.41 6.86 2.07
C VAL A 38 6.50 7.84 2.47
N SER A 39 7.18 8.47 1.51
CA SER A 39 8.18 9.49 1.79
C SER A 39 7.58 10.66 2.58
N ARG A 40 6.44 11.19 2.12
CA ARG A 40 5.72 12.26 2.83
C ARG A 40 5.24 11.82 4.21
N LEU A 41 4.70 10.61 4.35
CA LEU A 41 4.24 10.07 5.62
C LEU A 41 5.38 9.94 6.63
N LEU A 42 6.54 9.42 6.21
CA LEU A 42 7.73 9.30 7.06
C LEU A 42 8.24 10.67 7.50
N HIS A 43 8.32 11.63 6.57
CA HIS A 43 8.79 12.98 6.88
C HIS A 43 7.87 13.77 7.83
N VAL A 44 6.57 13.46 7.89
CA VAL A 44 5.64 14.07 8.88
C VAL A 44 5.96 13.62 10.31
N HIS A 45 6.55 12.44 10.49
CA HIS A 45 6.80 11.85 11.81
C HIS A 45 8.27 11.89 12.25
N PHE A 46 9.19 12.33 11.40
CA PHE A 46 10.58 12.56 11.79
C PHE A 46 10.69 13.76 12.74
N LYS A 47 11.48 13.61 13.80
CA LYS A 47 11.74 14.67 14.79
C LYS A 47 12.83 15.65 14.37
N ASP A 48 13.68 15.24 13.42
CA ASP A 48 14.78 16.05 12.88
C ASP A 48 14.59 16.20 11.37
N ASP A 49 14.51 17.44 10.90
CA ASP A 49 14.35 17.83 9.50
C ASP A 49 15.52 17.38 8.60
N LYS A 50 16.67 17.02 9.20
CA LYS A 50 17.82 16.48 8.47
C LYS A 50 17.71 14.99 8.17
N THR A 51 16.74 14.30 8.74
CA THR A 51 16.53 12.87 8.52
C THR A 51 16.20 12.62 7.05
N LYS A 52 16.92 11.69 6.42
CA LYS A 52 16.71 11.28 5.03
C LYS A 52 16.60 9.77 4.96
N VAL A 53 15.79 9.30 4.01
CA VAL A 53 15.60 7.88 3.72
C VAL A 53 16.19 7.60 2.34
N SER A 54 16.97 6.52 2.20
CA SER A 54 17.49 6.12 0.88
C SER A 54 16.37 5.57 -0.01
N GLY A 55 16.59 5.56 -1.34
CA GLY A 55 15.61 5.02 -2.29
C GLY A 55 15.23 3.57 -1.98
N ASP A 56 16.22 2.70 -1.76
CA ASP A 56 15.99 1.29 -1.43
C ASP A 56 15.22 1.11 -0.12
N ALA A 57 15.55 1.91 0.91
CA ALA A 57 14.82 1.87 2.18
C ALA A 57 13.38 2.36 2.01
N LEU A 58 13.15 3.38 1.19
CA LEU A 58 11.82 3.89 0.88
C LEU A 58 10.97 2.83 0.17
N GLN A 59 11.55 2.12 -0.80
CA GLN A 59 10.90 1.01 -1.50
C GLN A 59 10.55 -0.13 -0.51
N LEU A 60 11.46 -0.48 0.39
CA LEU A 60 11.19 -1.47 1.44
C LEU A 60 10.08 -1.03 2.39
N MET A 61 10.04 0.26 2.77
CA MET A 61 8.97 0.80 3.61
C MET A 61 7.61 0.78 2.89
N ALA A 62 7.58 1.00 1.58
CA ALA A 62 6.37 0.91 0.78
C ALA A 62 5.81 -0.52 0.72
N GLU A 63 6.67 -1.53 0.58
CA GLU A 63 6.24 -2.93 0.66
C GLU A 63 5.87 -3.33 2.09
N LEU A 64 6.56 -2.84 3.12
CA LEU A 64 6.19 -3.10 4.52
C LEU A 64 4.78 -2.58 4.85
N LEU A 65 4.48 -1.33 4.49
CA LEU A 65 3.17 -0.73 4.71
C LEU A 65 2.06 -1.44 3.94
N LYS A 66 2.36 -1.90 2.71
CA LYS A 66 1.44 -2.73 1.93
C LYS A 66 1.16 -4.06 2.64
N ILE A 67 2.19 -4.75 3.14
CA ILE A 67 2.03 -6.01 3.88
C ILE A 67 1.20 -5.78 5.14
N PHE A 68 1.44 -4.70 5.89
CA PHE A 68 0.66 -4.34 7.06
C PHE A 68 -0.85 -4.22 6.75
N VAL A 69 -1.20 -3.49 5.69
CA VAL A 69 -2.61 -3.32 5.27
C VAL A 69 -3.21 -4.64 4.79
N VAL A 70 -2.47 -5.44 4.02
CA VAL A 70 -2.94 -6.74 3.52
C VAL A 70 -3.15 -7.72 4.68
N GLU A 71 -2.24 -7.77 5.65
CA GLU A 71 -2.38 -8.60 6.85
C GLU A 71 -3.60 -8.20 7.67
N ALA A 72 -3.82 -6.89 7.88
CA ALA A 72 -5.02 -6.39 8.54
C ALA A 72 -6.31 -6.87 7.85
N ALA A 73 -6.36 -6.76 6.52
CA ALA A 73 -7.51 -7.19 5.71
C ALA A 73 -7.72 -8.71 5.78
N VAL A 74 -6.67 -9.50 5.58
CA VAL A 74 -6.74 -10.97 5.58
C VAL A 74 -7.16 -11.49 6.95
N ARG A 75 -6.62 -10.94 8.04
CA ARG A 75 -7.02 -11.32 9.40
C ARG A 75 -8.46 -10.91 9.69
N GLY A 76 -8.88 -9.71 9.27
CA GLY A 76 -10.28 -9.29 9.37
C GLY A 76 -11.25 -10.23 8.64
N VAL A 77 -10.90 -10.66 7.43
CA VAL A 77 -11.67 -11.66 6.66
C VAL A 77 -11.75 -12.99 7.41
N ARG A 78 -10.62 -13.49 7.93
CA ARG A 78 -10.60 -14.75 8.70
C ARG A 78 -11.45 -14.66 9.96
N GLN A 79 -11.44 -13.52 10.64
CA GLN A 79 -12.25 -13.29 11.82
C GLN A 79 -13.75 -13.24 11.49
N ALA A 80 -14.13 -12.57 10.39
CA ALA A 80 -15.51 -12.56 9.91
C ALA A 80 -15.99 -13.96 9.53
N GLN A 81 -15.16 -14.75 8.86
CA GLN A 81 -15.46 -16.15 8.53
C GLN A 81 -15.64 -17.01 9.78
N ALA A 82 -14.81 -16.81 10.81
CA ALA A 82 -14.94 -17.54 12.07
C ALA A 82 -16.21 -17.18 12.86
N GLU A 83 -16.82 -16.03 12.56
CA GLU A 83 -18.06 -15.53 13.17
C GLU A 83 -19.28 -15.71 12.26
N ASP A 84 -19.14 -16.44 11.15
CA ASP A 84 -20.17 -16.63 10.12
C ASP A 84 -20.76 -15.31 9.59
N ALA A 85 -19.97 -14.23 9.61
CA ALA A 85 -20.34 -12.92 9.12
C ALA A 85 -20.17 -12.83 7.59
N ILE A 86 -21.11 -12.13 6.93
CA ILE A 86 -21.12 -11.97 5.47
C ILE A 86 -20.08 -10.95 4.99
N LEU A 87 -19.76 -9.96 5.83
CA LEU A 87 -18.82 -8.88 5.54
C LEU A 87 -17.90 -8.68 6.75
N VAL A 88 -16.72 -8.11 6.49
CA VAL A 88 -15.82 -7.64 7.56
C VAL A 88 -16.33 -6.30 8.04
N ASP A 89 -16.75 -6.25 9.31
CA ASP A 89 -17.08 -5.01 10.02
C ASP A 89 -15.91 -4.60 10.95
N VAL A 90 -16.02 -3.43 11.54
CA VAL A 90 -15.05 -2.88 12.50
C VAL A 90 -14.85 -3.83 13.69
N ASP A 91 -15.92 -4.48 14.15
CA ASP A 91 -15.90 -5.44 15.27
C ASP A 91 -14.89 -6.58 15.04
N GLN A 92 -14.80 -7.10 13.80
CA GLN A 92 -13.85 -8.16 13.47
C GLN A 92 -12.42 -7.64 13.39
N LEU A 93 -12.23 -6.44 12.85
CA LEU A 93 -10.91 -5.82 12.78
C LEU A 93 -10.37 -5.51 14.19
N GLU A 94 -11.20 -5.01 15.10
CA GLU A 94 -10.82 -4.72 16.49
C GLU A 94 -10.34 -5.96 17.24
N LYS A 95 -10.91 -7.14 16.95
CA LYS A 95 -10.50 -8.41 17.56
C LYS A 95 -9.12 -8.87 17.11
N VAL A 96 -8.74 -8.62 15.85
CA VAL A 96 -7.43 -9.02 15.32
C VAL A 96 -6.35 -7.96 15.51
N LEU A 97 -6.73 -6.72 15.77
CA LEU A 97 -5.84 -5.57 15.89
C LEU A 97 -4.74 -5.74 16.97
N PRO A 98 -5.01 -6.27 18.19
CA PRO A 98 -3.98 -6.44 19.20
C PRO A 98 -2.83 -7.33 18.73
N GLN A 99 -3.13 -8.47 18.08
CA GLN A 99 -2.09 -9.35 17.57
C GLN A 99 -1.42 -8.76 16.33
N LEU A 100 -2.18 -8.09 15.45
CA LEU A 100 -1.60 -7.41 14.30
C LEU A 100 -0.53 -6.40 14.71
N LEU A 101 -0.78 -5.60 15.76
CA LEU A 101 0.18 -4.61 16.24
C LEU A 101 1.37 -5.21 17.01
N LEU A 102 1.29 -6.47 17.46
CA LEU A 102 2.40 -7.18 18.10
C LEU A 102 3.33 -7.85 17.09
N ASP A 103 2.85 -8.11 15.88
CA ASP A 103 3.63 -8.75 14.82
C ASP A 103 4.51 -7.76 14.04
N PHE A 104 4.32 -6.45 14.27
CA PHE A 104 5.06 -5.34 13.64
C PHE A 104 5.71 -4.45 14.72
#